data_AF-A0A355ADX6-F1
#
_entry.id   AF-A0A355ADX6-F1
#
_cell.length_a   1.000
_cell.length_b   1.000
_cell.length_c   1.000
_cell.angle_alpha   90.00
_cell.angle_beta   90.00
_cell.angle_gamma   90.00
#
_symmetry.space_group_name_H-M   'P 1'
#
loop_
_entity.id
_entity.type
_entity.pdbx_description
1 polymer ?
#
loop_
_entity_poly.entity_id
_entity_poly.type
_entity_poly.pdbx_seq_one_letter_code
_entity_poly.pdbx_strand_id
1 'polypeptide(L)'
;MSPPTSQPKDSIKEAEIKTTDKTESTLQLDSIPDLPYSFNDKQRGSLFLNNMSEYEIVYDAEAKHYVFVEKVGDYYIKHPFYMTDKEYEEYRLNRDMLDYFKDKLSAVEGRNKNSKDQQKNLLPKYYVKSSFFENIFGGNEI
;
A
#
# COMPACT_ATOMS: atom_id res chain seq x y z
N MET A 1 64.81 -28.03 -34.79
CA MET A 1 63.46 -27.47 -34.64
C MET A 1 63.25 -26.47 -35.75
N SER A 2 62.17 -26.65 -36.50
CA SER A 2 61.89 -26.01 -37.79
C SER A 2 61.63 -24.48 -37.70
N PRO A 3 61.78 -23.75 -38.82
CA PRO A 3 61.90 -22.28 -38.94
C PRO A 3 60.55 -21.66 -39.43
N PRO A 4 60.45 -20.47 -40.08
CA PRO A 4 61.13 -19.16 -40.00
C PRO A 4 60.16 -17.96 -39.82
N THR A 5 60.75 -16.78 -39.67
CA THR A 5 60.26 -15.41 -39.94
C THR A 5 59.51 -15.23 -41.28
N SER A 6 58.55 -14.29 -41.35
CA SER A 6 58.53 -13.14 -42.30
C SER A 6 57.13 -12.51 -42.51
N GLN A 7 57.19 -11.30 -43.07
CA GLN A 7 56.28 -10.15 -43.05
C GLN A 7 55.35 -10.07 -44.31
N PRO A 8 54.57 -8.99 -44.55
CA PRO A 8 53.27 -8.99 -45.27
C PRO A 8 53.29 -8.62 -46.77
N LYS A 9 52.07 -8.57 -47.37
CA LYS A 9 51.59 -7.98 -48.67
C LYS A 9 51.59 -8.88 -49.92
N ASP A 10 50.43 -9.14 -50.52
CA ASP A 10 49.89 -8.44 -51.72
C ASP A 10 48.78 -9.20 -52.49
N SER A 11 47.88 -8.42 -53.11
CA SER A 11 47.12 -8.63 -54.37
C SER A 11 45.82 -9.47 -54.46
N ILE A 12 44.70 -8.74 -54.50
CA ILE A 12 43.65 -8.60 -55.56
C ILE A 12 43.15 -9.86 -56.31
N LYS A 13 41.82 -10.07 -56.30
CA LYS A 13 41.00 -10.22 -57.52
C LYS A 13 39.51 -9.96 -57.26
N GLU A 14 38.95 -8.99 -57.99
CA GLU A 14 37.52 -8.78 -58.19
C GLU A 14 36.89 -9.96 -58.93
N ALA A 15 35.69 -10.34 -58.49
CA ALA A 15 34.70 -10.98 -59.34
C ALA A 15 33.34 -10.39 -58.96
N GLU A 16 32.81 -9.50 -59.80
CA GLU A 16 31.40 -9.13 -59.79
C GLU A 16 30.56 -10.34 -60.21
N ILE A 17 29.56 -10.70 -59.41
CA ILE A 17 28.37 -11.42 -59.90
C ILE A 17 27.13 -10.76 -59.32
N LYS A 18 26.54 -9.91 -60.18
CA LYS A 18 25.13 -9.56 -60.39
C LYS A 18 24.09 -9.88 -59.29
N THR A 19 23.40 -8.80 -58.93
CA THR A 19 22.07 -8.73 -58.32
C THR A 19 21.03 -9.59 -59.02
N THR A 20 20.32 -10.45 -58.26
CA THR A 20 18.95 -11.02 -58.39
C THR A 20 18.96 -12.32 -57.56
N ASP A 21 18.07 -12.64 -56.62
CA ASP A 21 16.65 -12.33 -56.49
C ASP A 21 16.21 -12.28 -55.02
N LYS A 22 15.17 -11.49 -54.83
CA LYS A 22 14.40 -11.28 -53.61
C LYS A 22 13.63 -12.54 -53.24
N THR A 23 13.97 -13.13 -52.09
CA THR A 23 13.03 -13.92 -51.30
C THR A 23 13.18 -13.49 -49.85
N GLU A 24 12.63 -12.31 -49.55
CA GLU A 24 12.35 -11.94 -48.17
C GLU A 24 11.35 -12.94 -47.62
N SER A 25 11.80 -13.83 -46.74
CA SER A 25 10.90 -14.56 -45.85
C SER A 25 10.21 -13.52 -44.98
N THR A 26 9.00 -13.11 -45.36
CA THR A 26 8.09 -12.33 -44.51
C THR A 26 7.62 -13.25 -43.39
N LEU A 27 8.50 -13.54 -42.43
CA LEU A 27 8.11 -14.07 -41.15
C LEU A 27 7.42 -12.90 -40.46
N GLN A 28 6.10 -12.91 -40.47
CA GLN A 28 5.33 -12.03 -39.61
C GLN A 28 5.75 -12.37 -38.18
N LEU A 29 6.53 -11.48 -37.58
CA LEU A 29 6.87 -11.57 -36.17
C LEU A 29 5.55 -11.40 -35.44
N ASP A 30 5.02 -12.51 -34.92
CA ASP A 30 3.81 -12.54 -34.11
C ASP A 30 4.03 -11.55 -32.96
N SER A 31 3.44 -10.36 -33.11
CA SER A 31 3.72 -9.25 -32.23
C SER A 31 2.96 -9.52 -30.95
N ILE A 32 3.71 -9.81 -29.89
CA ILE A 32 3.12 -9.96 -28.55
C ILE A 32 2.35 -8.67 -28.28
N PRO A 33 1.04 -8.75 -27.97
CA PRO A 33 0.25 -7.57 -27.70
C PRO A 33 0.86 -6.80 -26.53
N ASP A 34 0.83 -5.48 -26.62
CA ASP A 34 1.30 -4.63 -25.53
C ASP A 34 0.56 -4.99 -24.24
N LEU A 35 1.34 -5.20 -23.18
CA LEU A 35 0.80 -5.49 -21.86
C LEU A 35 -0.13 -4.34 -21.45
N PRO A 36 -1.31 -4.63 -20.89
CA PRO A 36 -2.22 -3.58 -20.40
C PRO A 36 -1.59 -2.70 -19.31
N TYR A 37 -0.50 -3.17 -18.69
CA TYR A 37 0.28 -2.44 -17.69
C TYR A 37 1.77 -2.55 -18.00
N SER A 38 2.49 -1.42 -17.99
CA SER A 38 3.92 -1.35 -18.27
C SER A 38 4.75 -1.74 -17.03
N PHE A 39 5.03 -3.03 -16.86
CA PHE A 39 5.89 -3.50 -15.76
C PHE A 39 7.36 -3.24 -16.07
N ASN A 40 8.08 -2.62 -15.13
CA ASN A 40 9.53 -2.40 -15.21
C ASN A 40 10.27 -3.50 -14.44
N ASP A 41 11.40 -3.99 -14.96
CA ASP A 41 12.22 -5.07 -14.38
C ASP A 41 12.80 -4.73 -13.00
N LYS A 42 12.94 -3.43 -12.69
CA LYS A 42 13.40 -2.88 -11.41
C LYS A 42 12.24 -2.48 -10.49
N GLN A 43 11.00 -2.57 -10.95
CA GLN A 43 9.84 -2.21 -10.14
C GLN A 43 9.56 -3.30 -9.11
N ARG A 44 9.89 -2.99 -7.85
CA ARG A 44 9.39 -3.75 -6.71
C ARG A 44 7.98 -3.24 -6.37
N GLY A 45 6.98 -4.02 -6.75
CA GLY A 45 5.59 -3.75 -6.37
C GLY A 45 5.32 -4.21 -4.94
N SER A 46 4.76 -3.33 -4.10
CA SER A 46 4.11 -3.73 -2.85
C SER A 46 2.65 -4.04 -3.13
N LEU A 47 2.19 -5.21 -2.70
CA LEU A 47 0.79 -5.57 -2.79
C LEU A 47 0.02 -4.85 -1.68
N PHE A 48 -0.69 -3.78 -2.04
CA PHE A 48 -1.57 -3.06 -1.13
C PHE A 48 -2.97 -3.66 -1.17
N LEU A 49 -3.17 -4.75 -0.44
CA LEU A 49 -4.50 -5.31 -0.21
C LEU A 49 -5.20 -4.46 0.87
N ASN A 50 -6.30 -3.83 0.50
CA ASN A 50 -7.23 -3.32 1.50
C ASN A 50 -7.87 -4.50 2.24
N ASN A 51 -8.20 -4.32 3.51
CA ASN A 51 -9.05 -5.30 4.17
C ASN A 51 -10.45 -5.20 3.55
N MET A 52 -10.93 -6.31 2.98
CA MET A 52 -12.26 -6.38 2.36
C MET A 52 -13.35 -6.62 3.40
N SER A 53 -13.00 -7.01 4.63
CA SER A 53 -13.96 -7.17 5.72
C SER A 53 -14.26 -5.86 6.42
N GLU A 54 -15.55 -5.62 6.64
CA GLU A 54 -16.09 -4.49 7.39
C GLU A 54 -16.70 -4.99 8.69
N TYR A 55 -16.51 -4.22 9.76
CA TYR A 55 -17.18 -4.46 11.05
C TYR A 55 -18.37 -3.52 11.18
N GLU A 56 -19.54 -4.09 11.43
CA GLU A 56 -20.76 -3.37 11.77
C GLU A 56 -21.05 -3.53 13.26
N ILE A 57 -21.36 -2.42 13.92
CA ILE A 57 -21.57 -2.35 15.36
C ILE A 57 -22.99 -1.85 15.60
N VAL A 58 -23.81 -2.66 16.27
CA VAL A 58 -25.21 -2.36 16.56
C VAL A 58 -25.43 -2.48 18.06
N TYR A 59 -26.11 -1.49 18.65
CA TYR A 59 -26.48 -1.54 20.07
C TYR A 59 -27.84 -2.20 20.24
N ASP A 60 -27.91 -3.25 21.06
CA ASP A 60 -29.17 -3.87 21.50
C ASP A 60 -29.61 -3.26 22.84
N ALA A 61 -30.72 -2.52 22.80
CA ALA A 61 -31.26 -1.84 23.98
C ALA A 61 -31.98 -2.79 24.97
N GLU A 62 -32.51 -3.92 24.49
CA GLU A 62 -33.20 -4.88 25.36
C GLU A 62 -32.21 -5.69 26.16
N ALA A 63 -31.15 -6.16 25.50
CA ALA A 63 -30.14 -7.01 26.09
C ALA A 63 -28.90 -6.24 26.60
N LYS A 64 -28.87 -4.90 26.43
CA LYS A 64 -27.87 -3.95 26.94
C LYS A 64 -26.43 -4.33 26.58
N HIS A 65 -26.22 -4.66 25.31
CA HIS A 65 -24.90 -5.00 24.81
C HIS A 65 -24.74 -4.56 23.35
N TYR A 66 -23.49 -4.41 22.95
CA TYR A 66 -23.10 -4.15 21.57
C TYR A 66 -22.89 -5.46 20.82
N VAL A 67 -23.50 -5.57 19.65
CA VAL A 67 -23.36 -6.67 18.70
C VAL A 67 -22.40 -6.25 17.61
N PHE A 68 -21.33 -7.02 17.43
CA PHE A 68 -20.35 -6.80 16.39
C PHE A 68 -20.43 -7.88 15.33
N VAL A 69 -20.51 -7.47 14.09
CA VAL A 69 -20.70 -8.36 12.94
C VAL A 69 -19.64 -8.07 11.89
N GLU A 70 -18.93 -9.12 11.46
CA GLU A 70 -17.94 -9.02 10.37
C GLU A 70 -18.58 -9.44 9.04
N LYS A 71 -18.63 -8.52 8.07
CA LYS A 71 -19.20 -8.73 6.74
C LYS A 71 -18.18 -8.51 5.63
N VAL A 72 -18.34 -9.23 4.52
CA VAL A 72 -17.69 -8.97 3.23
C VAL A 72 -18.77 -8.89 2.18
N GLY A 73 -18.96 -7.68 1.62
CA GLY A 73 -20.14 -7.41 0.79
C GLY A 73 -21.42 -7.70 1.56
N ASP A 74 -22.23 -8.61 1.02
CA ASP A 74 -23.53 -9.01 1.60
C ASP A 74 -23.45 -10.26 2.49
N TYR A 75 -22.25 -10.78 2.75
CA TYR A 75 -22.06 -12.05 3.48
C TYR A 75 -21.41 -11.84 4.85
N TYR A 76 -22.01 -12.46 5.88
CA TYR A 76 -21.44 -12.55 7.21
C TYR A 76 -20.43 -13.69 7.29
N ILE A 77 -19.20 -13.39 7.67
CA ILE A 77 -18.12 -14.39 7.66
C ILE A 77 -18.00 -15.12 9.00
N LYS A 78 -18.36 -14.43 10.10
CA LYS A 78 -18.19 -14.94 11.45
C LYS A 78 -19.45 -14.76 12.28
N HIS A 79 -19.54 -15.55 13.34
CA HIS A 79 -20.55 -15.34 14.37
C HIS A 79 -20.41 -13.96 15.02
N PRO A 80 -21.53 -13.31 15.36
CA PRO A 80 -21.48 -12.04 16.06
C PRO A 80 -20.79 -12.20 17.41
N PHE A 81 -20.03 -11.19 17.80
CA PHE A 81 -19.50 -11.09 19.16
C PHE A 81 -20.22 -10.01 19.94
N TYR A 82 -20.33 -10.20 21.25
CA TYR A 82 -21.05 -9.30 22.14
C TYR A 82 -20.09 -8.64 23.12
N MET A 83 -20.28 -7.35 23.36
CA MET A 83 -19.58 -6.60 24.40
C MET A 83 -20.59 -5.88 25.28
N THR A 84 -20.35 -5.89 26.57
CA THR A 84 -21.03 -5.00 27.52
C THR A 84 -20.62 -3.54 27.29
N ASP A 85 -21.38 -2.59 27.83
CA ASP A 85 -21.07 -1.16 27.71
C ASP A 85 -19.65 -0.82 28.17
N LYS A 86 -19.21 -1.39 29.31
CA LYS A 86 -17.86 -1.16 29.85
C LYS A 86 -16.77 -1.72 28.95
N GLU A 87 -16.97 -2.91 28.42
CA GLU A 87 -16.01 -3.54 27.50
C GLU A 87 -15.92 -2.74 26.20
N TYR A 88 -17.05 -2.20 25.72
CA TYR A 88 -17.07 -1.35 24.54
C TYR A 88 -16.35 -0.02 24.76
N GLU A 89 -16.53 0.61 25.92
CA GLU A 89 -15.80 1.83 26.30
C GLU A 89 -14.29 1.61 26.29
N GLU A 90 -13.82 0.53 26.93
CA GLU A 90 -12.40 0.16 26.94
C GLU A 90 -11.88 -0.17 25.54
N TYR A 91 -12.64 -0.94 24.75
CA TYR A 91 -12.31 -1.26 23.37
C TYR A 91 -12.17 0.02 22.54
N ARG A 92 -13.12 0.94 22.64
CA ARG A 92 -13.14 2.18 21.87
C ARG A 92 -11.95 3.07 22.24
N LEU A 93 -11.67 3.20 23.52
CA LEU A 93 -10.52 3.95 24.02
C LEU A 93 -9.21 3.40 23.45
N ASN A 94 -9.01 2.10 23.53
CA ASN A 94 -7.80 1.44 23.00
C ASN A 94 -7.70 1.61 21.48
N ARG A 95 -8.82 1.53 20.75
CA ARG A 95 -8.86 1.72 19.31
C ARG A 95 -8.49 3.15 18.91
N ASP A 96 -9.07 4.14 19.58
CA ASP A 96 -8.79 5.56 19.33
C ASP A 96 -7.32 5.89 19.60
N MET A 97 -6.75 5.35 20.68
CA MET A 97 -5.32 5.49 20.98
C MET A 97 -4.44 4.88 19.87
N LEU A 98 -4.79 3.68 19.40
CA LEU A 98 -4.04 2.98 18.36
C LEU A 98 -4.09 3.71 17.01
N ASP A 99 -5.27 4.20 16.62
CA ASP A 99 -5.44 4.95 15.37
C ASP A 99 -4.74 6.32 15.47
N TYR A 100 -4.78 6.99 16.63
CA TYR A 100 -3.99 8.19 16.88
C TYR A 100 -2.48 7.99 16.67
N PHE A 101 -1.90 6.93 17.24
CA PHE A 101 -0.47 6.67 17.09
C PHE A 101 -0.08 6.29 15.66
N LYS A 102 -0.93 5.57 14.94
CA LYS A 102 -0.74 5.31 13.50
C LYS A 102 -0.70 6.61 12.71
N ASP A 103 -1.66 7.50 12.94
CA ASP A 103 -1.74 8.79 12.25
C ASP A 103 -0.51 9.65 12.57
N LYS A 104 -0.09 9.68 13.84
CA LYS A 104 1.12 10.38 14.28
C LYS A 104 2.37 9.84 13.57
N LEU A 105 2.55 8.53 13.51
CA LEU A 105 3.71 7.94 12.83
C LEU A 105 3.68 8.28 11.33
N SER A 106 2.53 8.14 10.68
CA SER A 106 2.37 8.40 9.25
C SER A 106 2.73 9.85 8.86
N ALA A 107 2.38 10.82 9.72
CA ALA A 107 2.68 12.23 9.49
C ALA A 107 4.14 12.59 9.82
N VAL A 108 4.76 11.96 10.84
CA VAL A 108 6.18 12.14 11.16
C VAL A 108 7.07 11.59 10.05
N GLU A 109 6.75 10.40 9.52
CA GLU A 109 7.54 9.76 8.46
C GLU A 109 7.44 10.48 7.10
N GLY A 110 6.54 11.46 6.95
CA GLY A 110 6.42 12.26 5.72
C GLY A 110 6.00 11.46 4.48
N ARG A 111 5.56 10.21 4.65
CA ARG A 111 5.26 9.26 3.56
C ARG A 111 4.01 9.62 2.76
N ASN A 112 3.18 10.53 3.27
CA ASN A 112 1.96 10.99 2.61
C ASN A 112 2.19 12.33 1.90
N LYS A 113 1.62 12.50 0.69
CA LYS A 113 1.70 13.74 -0.12
C LYS A 113 1.19 15.00 0.62
N ASN A 114 0.37 14.84 1.66
CA ASN A 114 -0.24 15.92 2.46
C ASN A 114 0.31 16.01 3.91
N SER A 115 1.51 15.45 4.15
CA SER A 115 2.12 15.34 5.49
C SER A 115 2.22 16.66 6.26
N LYS A 116 2.40 17.81 5.58
CA LYS A 116 2.51 19.14 6.22
C LYS A 116 1.25 19.59 6.96
N ASP A 117 0.06 19.25 6.46
CA ASP A 117 -1.20 19.64 7.11
C ASP A 117 -1.64 18.61 8.14
N GLN A 118 -1.35 17.32 7.91
CA GLN A 118 -1.54 16.29 8.93
C GLN A 118 -0.65 16.52 10.15
N GLN A 119 0.60 16.96 9.96
CA GLN A 119 1.53 17.32 11.03
C GLN A 119 1.03 18.46 11.94
N LYS A 120 0.17 19.36 11.45
CA LYS A 120 -0.46 20.39 12.28
C LYS A 120 -1.58 19.82 13.17
N ASN A 121 -2.26 18.78 12.70
CA ASN A 121 -3.33 18.07 13.42
C ASN A 121 -2.80 17.01 14.40
N LEU A 122 -1.48 16.79 14.44
CA LEU A 122 -0.82 15.77 15.25
C LEU A 122 -0.80 16.02 16.75
N LEU A 123 -1.29 17.17 17.19
CA LEU A 123 -1.33 17.53 18.60
C LEU A 123 -2.77 17.41 19.11
N PRO A 124 -3.10 16.34 19.87
CA PRO A 124 -4.28 16.36 20.69
C PRO A 124 -4.02 17.35 21.82
N LYS A 125 -4.54 18.57 21.69
CA LYS A 125 -4.77 19.42 22.85
C LYS A 125 -5.93 18.78 23.61
N TYR A 126 -5.63 17.88 24.54
CA TYR A 126 -6.63 17.45 25.52
C TYR A 126 -6.95 18.66 26.39
N TYR A 127 -7.90 19.46 25.94
CA TYR A 127 -8.46 20.55 26.71
C TYR A 127 -9.48 19.92 27.65
N VAL A 128 -9.07 19.67 28.89
CA VAL A 128 -10.03 19.47 29.96
C VAL A 128 -10.82 20.78 30.05
N LYS A 129 -12.11 20.77 29.70
CA LYS A 129 -12.99 21.91 30.00
C LYS A 129 -12.98 22.05 31.52
N SER A 130 -12.15 22.96 32.03
CA SER A 130 -11.85 23.04 33.46
C SER A 130 -13.12 23.20 34.28
N SER A 131 -14.17 23.84 33.75
CA SER A 131 -15.45 23.97 34.46
C SER A 131 -16.16 22.66 34.84
N PHE A 132 -16.03 21.56 34.08
CA PHE A 132 -16.63 20.26 34.48
C PHE A 132 -15.71 19.48 35.41
N PHE A 133 -14.40 19.51 35.15
CA PHE A 133 -13.40 18.85 35.98
C PHE A 133 -13.26 19.53 37.35
N GLU A 134 -13.20 20.86 37.41
CA GLU A 134 -13.28 21.66 38.63
C GLU A 134 -14.56 21.36 39.41
N ASN A 135 -15.71 21.20 38.74
CA ASN A 135 -16.99 21.01 39.43
C ASN A 135 -17.17 19.59 40.01
N ILE A 136 -16.50 18.58 39.45
CA ILE A 136 -16.53 17.20 39.97
C ILE A 136 -15.37 16.93 40.94
N PHE A 137 -14.19 17.51 40.70
CA PHE A 137 -12.95 17.20 41.45
C PHE A 137 -12.42 18.36 42.31
N GLY A 138 -13.06 19.53 42.27
CA GLY A 138 -12.87 20.59 43.26
C GLY A 138 -11.54 21.34 43.21
N GLY A 139 -10.74 21.20 42.15
CA GLY A 139 -9.42 21.85 42.08
C GLY A 139 -8.87 21.97 40.66
N ASN A 140 -8.16 23.08 40.40
CA ASN A 140 -7.67 23.48 39.08
C ASN A 140 -6.19 23.15 38.83
N GLU A 141 -5.56 22.34 39.70
CA GLU A 141 -4.16 21.92 39.58
C GLU A 141 -4.02 20.49 40.15
N ILE A 142 -3.02 19.75 39.66
CA ILE A 142 -2.63 18.40 40.12
C ILE A 142 -2.11 18.44 41.56
#